data_AF-G5PZX8-F1
#
_entry.id   AF-G5PZX8-F1
#
_cell.length_a   1.000
_cell.length_b   1.000
_cell.length_c   1.000
_cell.angle_alpha   90.00
_cell.angle_beta   90.00
_cell.angle_gamma   90.00
#
_symmetry.space_group_name_H-M   'P 1'
#
loop_
_entity.id
_entity.type
_entity.pdbx_description
1 polymer ?
#
loop_
_entity_poly.entity_id
_entity_poly.type
_entity_poly.pdbx_seq_one_letter_code
_entity_poly.pdbx_strand_id
1 'polypeptide(L)'
;MMKQALRVAFGFLMLWAAVLHAEVRIEITQGVDSARPIGVVPFKWAGPGAAPEDIGGIVAADLRNSGKFNPLDRSRLPQQPATAQEVQPTAWSALGIDAVVVGQVTPNPDGSYNVAYQLVDTGGAPFYQLVDTGGARAGDCTGAKLL
;
A
#
# COMPACT_ATOMS: atom_id res chain seq x y z
N MET A 1 -51.65 44.40 -25.92
CA MET A 1 -51.48 43.43 -24.80
C MET A 1 -50.37 42.40 -25.04
N MET A 2 -50.16 41.88 -26.26
CA MET A 2 -49.12 40.84 -26.55
C MET A 2 -47.66 41.26 -26.26
N LYS A 3 -47.31 42.54 -26.44
CA LYS A 3 -45.94 43.05 -26.18
C LYS A 3 -45.55 43.03 -24.69
N GLN A 4 -46.54 43.10 -23.78
CA GLN A 4 -46.29 43.04 -22.34
C GLN A 4 -46.15 41.59 -21.86
N ALA A 5 -46.93 40.67 -22.43
CA ALA A 5 -46.75 39.23 -22.19
C ALA A 5 -45.35 38.76 -22.64
N LEU A 6 -44.84 39.27 -23.77
CA LEU A 6 -43.49 38.95 -24.24
C LEU A 6 -42.39 39.46 -23.29
N ARG A 7 -42.57 40.67 -22.73
CA ARG A 7 -41.62 41.24 -21.75
C ARG A 7 -41.61 40.47 -20.43
N VAL A 8 -42.78 40.04 -19.96
CA VAL A 8 -42.91 39.23 -18.74
C VAL A 8 -42.34 37.82 -18.95
N ALA A 9 -42.61 37.20 -20.10
CA ALA A 9 -42.04 35.90 -20.46
C ALA A 9 -40.51 35.95 -20.57
N PHE A 10 -39.95 37.03 -21.14
CA PHE A 10 -38.50 37.20 -21.26
C PHE A 10 -37.83 37.45 -19.90
N GLY A 11 -38.48 38.22 -19.02
CA GLY A 11 -38.02 38.41 -17.64
C GLY A 11 -38.05 37.10 -16.83
N PHE A 12 -39.10 36.29 -17.00
CA PHE A 12 -39.21 34.99 -16.35
C PHE A 12 -38.15 34.00 -16.85
N LEU A 13 -37.85 34.02 -18.16
CA LEU A 13 -36.80 33.19 -18.76
C LEU A 13 -35.39 33.57 -18.25
N MET A 14 -35.10 34.85 -18.07
CA MET A 14 -33.82 35.30 -17.50
C MET A 14 -33.69 34.95 -16.01
N LEU A 15 -34.80 34.95 -15.25
CA LEU A 15 -34.78 34.58 -13.84
C LEU A 15 -34.46 33.07 -13.66
N TRP A 16 -34.89 32.23 -14.60
CA TRP A 16 -34.56 30.80 -14.62
C TRP A 16 -33.09 30.52 -15.00
N ALA A 17 -32.47 31.38 -15.81
CA ALA A 17 -31.06 31.21 -16.21
C ALA A 17 -30.06 31.46 -15.07
N ALA A 18 -30.46 32.17 -14.01
CA ALA A 18 -29.60 32.47 -12.86
C ALA A 18 -29.44 31.28 -11.89
N VAL A 19 -30.22 30.19 -12.03
CA VAL A 19 -30.20 28.99 -11.17
C VAL A 19 -29.23 27.93 -11.72
N LEU A 20 -28.11 28.35 -12.32
CA LEU A 20 -27.07 27.45 -12.86
C LEU A 20 -25.68 27.86 -12.37
N HIS A 21 -25.55 28.10 -11.07
CA HIS A 21 -24.25 28.12 -10.39
C HIS A 21 -24.03 26.76 -9.72
N ALA A 22 -23.69 25.76 -10.53
CA ALA A 22 -23.12 24.53 -10.02
C ALA A 22 -21.64 24.80 -9.70
N GLU A 23 -21.39 25.27 -8.47
CA GLU A 23 -20.05 25.30 -7.88
C GLU A 23 -19.57 23.86 -7.72
N VAL A 24 -18.86 23.35 -8.72
CA VAL A 24 -18.18 22.06 -8.62
C VAL A 24 -16.94 22.26 -7.77
N ARG A 25 -17.14 22.23 -6.45
CA ARG A 25 -16.06 22.06 -5.49
C ARG A 25 -15.71 20.57 -5.47
N ILE A 26 -14.70 20.19 -6.24
CA ILE A 26 -14.03 18.90 -6.02
C ILE A 26 -13.23 19.07 -4.73
N GLU A 27 -13.88 18.81 -3.61
CA GLU A 27 -13.19 18.47 -2.39
C GLU A 27 -12.71 17.03 -2.58
N ILE A 28 -11.40 16.84 -2.80
CA ILE A 28 -10.80 15.50 -2.76
C ILE A 28 -10.83 15.05 -1.30
N THR A 29 -11.96 14.50 -0.86
CA THR A 29 -12.10 13.81 0.43
C THR A 29 -11.91 12.30 0.30
N GLN A 30 -11.49 11.80 -0.87
CA GLN A 30 -11.15 10.39 -1.08
C GLN A 30 -9.65 10.19 -1.32
N GLY A 31 -8.85 10.58 -0.34
CA GLY A 31 -7.49 10.10 -0.21
C GLY A 31 -7.34 9.38 1.12
N VAL A 32 -7.11 8.06 1.07
CA VAL A 32 -6.42 7.29 2.12
C VAL A 32 -7.24 6.78 3.34
N ASP A 33 -8.52 6.43 3.20
CA ASP A 33 -9.24 5.67 4.27
C ASP A 33 -9.15 4.13 4.13
N SER A 34 -8.31 3.61 3.22
CA SER A 34 -8.21 2.16 2.96
C SER A 34 -6.77 1.64 2.79
N ALA A 35 -5.74 2.46 3.05
CA ALA A 35 -4.37 1.98 2.89
C ALA A 35 -4.09 0.86 3.90
N ARG A 36 -3.73 -0.33 3.39
CA ARG A 36 -3.54 -1.52 4.22
C ARG A 36 -2.33 -1.34 5.16
N PRO A 37 -2.48 -1.48 6.48
CA PRO A 37 -1.35 -1.44 7.40
C PRO A 37 -0.32 -2.51 7.06
N ILE A 38 0.96 -2.16 7.06
CA ILE A 38 2.06 -3.12 6.84
C ILE A 38 3.24 -2.80 7.75
N GLY A 39 3.86 -3.84 8.31
CA GLY A 39 5.12 -3.69 9.05
C GLY A 39 6.29 -3.72 8.08
N VAL A 40 7.17 -2.72 8.11
CA VAL A 40 8.44 -2.76 7.37
C VAL A 40 9.57 -2.57 8.36
N VAL A 41 10.34 -3.64 8.58
CA VAL A 41 11.43 -3.65 9.55
C VAL A 41 12.72 -3.15 8.88
N PRO A 42 13.58 -2.39 9.58
CA PRO A 42 14.91 -2.05 9.06
C PRO A 42 15.70 -3.31 8.73
N PHE A 43 16.27 -3.37 7.52
CA PHE A 43 16.97 -4.56 7.06
C PHE A 43 18.26 -4.77 7.87
N LYS A 44 18.55 -6.02 8.23
CA LYS A 44 19.75 -6.36 8.99
C LYS A 44 20.98 -6.29 8.09
N TRP A 45 21.91 -5.41 8.43
CA TRP A 45 23.23 -5.35 7.80
C TRP A 45 24.17 -6.40 8.43
N ALA A 46 24.82 -7.20 7.58
CA ALA A 46 25.75 -8.25 7.99
C ALA A 46 27.24 -7.89 7.80
N GLY A 47 27.53 -6.68 7.30
CA GLY A 47 28.90 -6.20 7.15
C GLY A 47 29.41 -5.36 8.32
N PRO A 48 30.68 -4.92 8.26
CA PRO A 48 31.25 -4.02 9.26
C PRO A 48 30.65 -2.61 9.13
N GLY A 49 30.61 -1.88 10.24
CA GLY A 49 30.19 -0.47 10.27
C GLY A 49 28.69 -0.26 10.03
N ALA A 50 28.35 0.93 9.54
CA ALA A 50 26.97 1.28 9.19
C ALA A 50 26.58 0.65 7.85
N ALA A 51 25.29 0.34 7.69
CA ALA A 51 24.75 -0.08 6.40
C ALA A 51 24.99 1.02 5.36
N PRO A 52 25.33 0.67 4.10
CA PRO A 52 25.55 1.65 3.05
C PRO A 52 24.27 2.37 2.64
N GLU A 53 23.11 1.73 2.82
CA GLU A 53 21.80 2.25 2.42
C GLU A 53 20.69 1.69 3.33
N ASP A 54 19.61 2.45 3.47
CA ASP A 54 18.44 2.08 4.26
C ASP A 54 17.35 1.43 3.40
N ILE A 55 17.58 0.17 3.02
CA ILE A 55 16.66 -0.61 2.18
C ILE A 55 15.24 -0.69 2.77
N GLY A 56 15.13 -0.87 4.09
CA GLY A 56 13.81 -0.91 4.75
C GLY A 56 13.07 0.42 4.61
N GLY A 57 13.79 1.55 4.63
CA GLY A 57 13.23 2.89 4.42
C GLY A 57 12.74 3.10 2.99
N ILE A 58 13.52 2.63 2.01
CA ILE A 58 13.14 2.66 0.60
C ILE A 58 11.86 1.86 0.37
N VAL A 59 11.80 0.62 0.86
CA VAL A 59 10.61 -0.24 0.73
C VAL A 59 9.38 0.41 1.38
N ALA A 60 9.52 0.98 2.58
CA ALA A 60 8.42 1.69 3.22
C ALA A 60 7.99 2.93 2.43
N ALA A 61 8.93 3.71 1.90
CA ALA A 61 8.61 4.88 1.08
C ALA A 61 7.85 4.48 -0.18
N ASP A 62 8.28 3.44 -0.89
CA ASP A 62 7.63 2.96 -2.12
C ASP A 62 6.22 2.44 -1.85
N LEU A 63 6.04 1.64 -0.79
CA LEU A 63 4.74 1.14 -0.37
C LEU A 63 3.77 2.27 -0.03
N ARG A 64 4.24 3.29 0.68
CA ARG A 64 3.44 4.49 0.99
C ARG A 64 3.12 5.31 -0.26
N ASN A 65 4.10 5.50 -1.14
CA ASN A 65 3.93 6.24 -2.40
C ASN A 65 2.94 5.56 -3.36
N SER A 66 2.76 4.24 -3.25
CA SER A 66 1.75 3.51 -4.00
C SER A 66 0.31 3.88 -3.61
N GLY A 67 0.10 4.47 -2.43
CA GLY A 67 -1.23 4.77 -1.87
C GLY A 67 -2.03 3.55 -1.42
N LYS A 68 -1.52 2.32 -1.63
CA LYS A 68 -2.19 1.06 -1.27
C LYS A 68 -1.87 0.59 0.15
N PHE A 69 -0.74 1.04 0.69
CA PHE A 69 -0.22 0.57 1.97
C PHE A 69 0.07 1.74 2.91
N ASN A 70 -0.05 1.47 4.21
CA ASN A 70 0.30 2.37 5.29
C ASN A 70 1.38 1.73 6.17
N PRO A 71 2.68 1.92 5.83
CA PRO A 71 3.77 1.37 6.60
C PRO A 71 3.78 1.92 8.02
N LEU A 72 3.93 1.05 9.01
CA LEU A 72 4.04 1.45 10.40
C LEU A 72 5.34 2.25 10.62
N ASP A 73 5.23 3.37 11.36
CA ASP A 73 6.40 4.18 11.73
C ASP A 73 7.41 3.35 12.56
N ARG A 74 8.69 3.57 12.32
CA ARG A 74 9.78 2.83 12.99
C ARG A 74 9.76 2.93 14.49
N SER A 75 9.34 4.07 15.02
CA SER A 75 9.21 4.32 16.47
C SER A 75 8.09 3.50 17.12
N ARG A 76 7.15 3.00 16.30
CA ARG A 76 5.98 2.24 16.76
C ARG A 76 6.08 0.74 16.49
N LEU A 77 7.18 0.27 15.87
CA LEU A 77 7.38 -1.14 15.62
C LEU A 77 7.44 -1.91 16.95
N PRO A 78 6.64 -2.97 17.13
CA PRO A 78 6.64 -3.75 18.37
C PRO A 78 7.94 -4.55 18.55
N GLN A 79 8.59 -4.87 17.43
CA GLN A 79 9.85 -5.61 17.37
C GLN A 79 10.57 -5.35 16.05
N GLN A 80 11.88 -5.59 16.03
CA GLN A 80 12.72 -5.46 14.83
C GLN A 80 13.45 -6.77 14.52
N PRO A 81 12.72 -7.81 14.07
CA PRO A 81 13.28 -9.11 13.70
C PRO A 81 14.20 -9.00 12.48
N ALA A 82 15.34 -9.68 12.51
CA ALA A 82 16.26 -9.75 11.38
C ALA A 82 15.88 -10.84 10.37
N THR A 83 15.15 -11.86 10.82
CA THR A 83 14.75 -13.03 10.05
C THR A 83 13.24 -13.28 10.16
N ALA A 84 12.67 -14.02 9.21
CA ALA A 84 11.24 -14.36 9.23
C ALA A 84 10.85 -15.17 10.48
N GLN A 85 11.77 -16.00 10.99
CA GLN A 85 11.58 -16.88 12.13
C GLN A 85 11.50 -16.11 13.46
N GLU A 86 12.09 -14.92 13.53
CA GLU A 86 12.04 -14.03 14.70
C GLU A 86 10.74 -13.20 14.74
N VAL A 87 9.91 -13.25 13.70
CA VAL A 87 8.65 -12.53 13.66
C VAL A 87 7.68 -13.18 14.65
N GLN A 88 7.11 -12.42 15.60
CA GLN A 88 6.07 -12.88 16.50
C GLN A 88 4.72 -12.37 15.99
N PRO A 89 3.91 -13.19 15.30
CA PRO A 89 2.71 -12.72 14.59
C PRO A 89 1.68 -12.02 15.49
N THR A 90 1.61 -12.44 16.75
CA THR A 90 0.72 -11.88 17.77
C THR A 90 1.00 -10.41 18.08
N ALA A 91 2.27 -9.99 18.05
CA ALA A 91 2.65 -8.60 18.32
C ALA A 91 2.20 -7.64 17.21
N TRP A 92 2.14 -8.13 15.97
CA TRP A 92 1.76 -7.34 14.80
C TRP A 92 0.24 -7.36 14.56
N SER A 93 -0.41 -8.51 14.70
CA SER A 93 -1.87 -8.63 14.61
C SER A 93 -2.59 -7.81 15.69
N ALA A 94 -2.02 -7.68 16.89
CA ALA A 94 -2.53 -6.78 17.94
C ALA A 94 -2.56 -5.30 17.52
N LEU A 95 -1.72 -4.91 16.55
CA LEU A 95 -1.68 -3.58 15.95
C LEU A 95 -2.53 -3.47 14.67
N GLY A 96 -3.26 -4.52 14.30
CA GLY A 96 -4.02 -4.59 13.05
C GLY A 96 -3.15 -4.76 11.81
N ILE A 97 -1.92 -5.26 11.97
CA ILE A 97 -0.99 -5.52 10.87
C ILE A 97 -1.02 -7.02 10.55
N ASP A 98 -1.34 -7.33 9.29
CA ASP A 98 -1.45 -8.69 8.78
C ASP A 98 -0.23 -9.13 7.95
N ALA A 99 0.71 -8.21 7.65
CA ALA A 99 1.91 -8.52 6.89
C ALA A 99 3.11 -7.73 7.40
N VAL A 100 4.26 -8.40 7.45
CA VAL A 100 5.53 -7.82 7.90
C VAL A 100 6.63 -8.15 6.89
N VAL A 101 7.35 -7.13 6.44
CA VAL A 101 8.55 -7.27 5.62
C VAL A 101 9.77 -7.24 6.53
N VAL A 102 10.56 -8.30 6.44
CA VAL A 102 11.90 -8.39 7.04
C VAL A 102 12.92 -8.60 5.94
N GLY A 103 14.17 -8.29 6.22
CA GLY A 103 15.22 -8.49 5.23
C GLY A 103 16.61 -8.31 5.77
N GLN A 104 17.57 -8.71 4.96
CA GLN A 104 18.99 -8.72 5.26
C GLN A 104 19.77 -8.20 4.07
N VAL A 105 20.86 -7.51 4.36
CA VAL A 105 21.82 -7.04 3.39
C VAL A 105 23.19 -7.60 3.76
N THR A 106 23.76 -8.40 2.87
CA THR A 106 25.07 -9.03 3.05
C THR A 106 26.07 -8.49 2.02
N PRO A 107 27.27 -8.05 2.44
CA PRO A 107 28.33 -7.74 1.49
C PRO A 107 28.90 -9.02 0.89
N ASN A 108 29.25 -8.96 -0.39
CA ASN A 108 29.99 -10.01 -1.07
C ASN A 108 31.49 -9.64 -1.15
N PRO A 109 32.41 -10.62 -1.24
CA PRO A 109 33.84 -10.36 -1.32
C PRO A 109 34.29 -9.59 -2.57
N ASP A 110 33.47 -9.56 -3.62
CA ASP A 110 33.71 -8.84 -4.88
C ASP A 110 33.32 -7.35 -4.81
N GLY A 111 32.83 -6.88 -3.66
CA GLY A 111 32.35 -5.52 -3.45
C GLY A 111 30.88 -5.29 -3.82
N SER A 112 30.17 -6.32 -4.28
CA SER A 112 28.72 -6.27 -4.48
C SER A 112 27.95 -6.52 -3.17
N TYR A 113 26.63 -6.36 -3.22
CA TYR A 113 25.74 -6.63 -2.09
C TYR A 113 24.63 -7.60 -2.50
N ASN A 114 24.26 -8.50 -1.60
CA ASN A 114 23.06 -9.31 -1.72
C ASN A 114 21.99 -8.75 -0.76
N VAL A 115 20.82 -8.46 -1.32
CA VAL A 115 19.66 -7.95 -0.60
C VAL A 115 18.58 -9.02 -0.65
N ALA A 116 18.26 -9.59 0.50
CA ALA A 116 17.21 -10.59 0.65
C ALA A 116 16.07 -10.01 1.49
N TYR A 117 14.83 -10.26 1.08
CA TYR A 117 13.64 -9.90 1.85
C TYR A 117 12.70 -11.09 1.98
N GLN A 118 11.91 -11.09 3.05
CA GLN A 118 10.85 -12.05 3.28
C GLN A 118 9.59 -11.30 3.71
N LEU A 119 8.45 -11.75 3.19
CA LEU A 119 7.14 -11.30 3.63
C LEU A 119 6.58 -12.35 4.58
N VAL A 120 6.27 -11.95 5.80
CA VAL A 120 5.67 -12.80 6.83
C VAL A 120 4.23 -12.39 7.03
N ASP A 121 3.32 -13.34 6.88
CA ASP A 121 1.91 -13.17 7.23
C ASP A 121 1.78 -13.20 8.76
N THR A 122 1.18 -12.15 9.30
CA THR A 122 0.88 -12.01 10.74
C THR A 122 -0.61 -11.96 11.02
N GLY A 123 -1.45 -11.97 9.98
CA GLY A 123 -2.88 -12.14 10.11
C GLY A 123 -3.15 -13.56 10.54
N GLY A 124 -3.77 -13.77 11.70
CA GLY A 124 -4.19 -15.09 12.17
C GLY A 124 -5.25 -15.78 11.31
N ALA A 125 -5.43 -15.38 10.04
CA ALA A 125 -6.21 -16.15 9.10
C ALA A 125 -5.54 -17.53 8.95
N PRO A 126 -6.26 -18.64 9.17
CA PRO A 126 -5.71 -19.95 8.88
C PRO A 126 -5.29 -19.94 7.41
N PHE A 127 -4.00 -20.19 7.16
CA PHE A 127 -3.47 -20.45 5.84
C PHE A 127 -4.47 -21.33 5.07
N TYR A 128 -5.12 -20.79 4.05
CA TYR A 128 -5.33 -21.62 2.87
C TYR A 128 -3.93 -21.76 2.28
N GLN A 129 -3.25 -22.83 2.70
CA GLN A 129 -1.99 -23.26 2.12
C GLN A 129 -2.21 -23.43 0.62
N LEU A 130 -1.86 -22.42 -0.17
CA LEU A 130 -1.48 -22.69 -1.55
C LEU A 130 -0.03 -23.16 -1.50
N VAL A 131 0.15 -24.38 -1.01
CA VAL A 131 1.29 -25.20 -1.44
C VAL A 131 0.96 -25.55 -2.88
N ASP A 132 1.35 -24.70 -3.81
CA ASP A 132 1.49 -25.14 -5.18
C ASP A 132 2.75 -26.02 -5.23
N THR A 133 2.61 -27.29 -4.84
CA THR A 133 3.47 -28.35 -5.36
C THR A 133 3.05 -28.63 -6.80
N GLY A 134 3.14 -27.60 -7.63
CA GLY A 134 2.98 -27.67 -9.06
C GLY A 134 4.23 -28.31 -9.63
N GLY A 135 4.26 -29.64 -9.63
CA GLY A 135 5.05 -30.37 -10.61
C GLY A 135 4.51 -29.99 -12.00
N ALA A 136 5.05 -28.93 -12.57
CA ALA A 136 4.68 -28.45 -13.89
C ALA A 136 5.01 -29.53 -14.93
N ARG A 137 3.98 -30.25 -15.39
CA ARG A 137 4.01 -30.89 -16.70
C ARG A 137 3.62 -29.82 -17.72
N ALA A 138 4.43 -29.69 -18.77
CA ALA A 138 4.19 -28.76 -19.88
C ALA A 138 2.83 -29.06 -20.52
N GLY A 139 1.83 -28.22 -20.26
CA GLY A 139 0.50 -28.39 -20.85
C GLY A 139 -0.59 -27.44 -20.35
N ASP A 140 -0.49 -26.91 -19.12
CA ASP A 140 -1.68 -26.34 -18.46
C ASP A 140 -1.62 -24.82 -18.18
N CYS A 141 -1.01 -24.04 -19.07
CA CYS A 141 -0.95 -22.58 -18.97
C CYS A 141 -2.18 -21.88 -19.59
N THR A 142 -3.40 -22.27 -19.21
CA THR A 142 -4.60 -21.49 -19.59
C THR A 142 -5.31 -21.00 -18.33
N GLY A 143 -4.97 -19.79 -17.91
CA GLY A 143 -5.89 -18.97 -17.11
C GLY A 143 -5.50 -18.68 -15.67
N ALA A 144 -4.32 -18.11 -15.42
CA ALA A 144 -4.08 -17.33 -14.21
C ALA A 144 -4.21 -15.84 -14.54
N LYS A 145 -5.43 -15.31 -14.44
CA LYS A 145 -5.72 -13.88 -14.51
C LYS A 145 -5.55 -13.32 -13.11
N LEU A 146 -4.55 -12.46 -12.92
CA LEU A 146 -4.39 -11.65 -11.72
C LEU A 146 -5.67 -10.84 -11.48
N LEU A 147 -6.27 -11.01 -10.30
CA LEU A 147 -7.05 -9.97 -9.64
C LEU A 147 -6.19 -9.44 -8.48
#